data_AF-A0A645AZ02-F1
#
_entry.id   AF-A0A645AZ02-F1
#
_cell.length_a   1.000
_cell.length_b   1.000
_cell.length_c   1.000
_cell.angle_alpha   90.00
_cell.angle_beta   90.00
_cell.angle_gamma   90.00
#
_symmetry.space_group_name_H-M   'P 1'
#
loop_
_entity.id
_entity.type
_entity.pdbx_description
1 polymer ?
#
loop_
_entity_poly.entity_id
_entity_poly.type
_entity_poly.pdbx_seq_one_letter_code
_entity_poly.pdbx_strand_id
1 'polypeptide(L)'
;MAGEFSCTVAAPDGRWVRSFGIAGTQYADEAHMAVVQPDNSVTVLDKDGKTAAYFSGDTFAPYLNNFNPPCFGYEGGPGLSSKDGVLYVEGFDETQEDWRTFCYLNIADGTLSPDPPEGFSDQWPEGSGDDAGGYSPLVDAVTGTLYYYSRDYIGSAFNRSMLNILSADKRPLLSLPDESSTLYEPLIRNGLCSAVQGGAFCYYDLKSGKCVFRYPLRTNSD
;
A
#
# COMPACT_ATOMS: atom_id res chain seq x y z
N MET A 1 -24.11 -5.03 -15.95
CA MET A 1 -24.11 -5.78 -14.69
C MET A 1 -22.85 -5.35 -13.96
N ALA A 2 -23.00 -4.74 -12.78
CA ALA A 2 -21.87 -4.18 -12.03
C ALA A 2 -21.16 -5.31 -11.29
N GLY A 3 -19.87 -5.50 -11.56
CA GLY A 3 -19.04 -6.43 -10.80
C GLY A 3 -18.71 -5.84 -9.45
N GLU A 4 -19.30 -6.37 -8.38
CA GLU A 4 -18.81 -6.12 -7.02
C GLU A 4 -17.49 -6.88 -6.85
N PHE A 5 -16.40 -6.14 -6.67
CA PHE A 5 -15.13 -6.73 -6.24
C PHE A 5 -15.29 -7.22 -4.81
N SER A 6 -15.41 -8.54 -4.63
CA SER A 6 -15.33 -9.18 -3.30
C SER A 6 -13.86 -9.41 -2.97
N CYS A 7 -13.15 -8.41 -2.45
CA CYS A 7 -11.81 -8.68 -1.94
C CYS A 7 -11.92 -9.39 -0.59
N THR A 8 -11.17 -10.49 -0.48
CA THR A 8 -10.98 -11.20 0.78
C THR A 8 -9.70 -10.67 1.40
N VAL A 9 -9.81 -10.13 2.62
CA VAL A 9 -8.62 -9.74 3.37
C VAL A 9 -8.25 -10.88 4.33
N ALA A 10 -7.02 -11.36 4.20
CA ALA A 10 -6.46 -12.41 5.04
C ALA A 10 -5.34 -11.83 5.91
N ALA A 11 -5.30 -12.23 7.18
CA ALA A 11 -4.19 -11.88 8.06
C ALA A 11 -2.86 -12.43 7.52
N PRO A 12 -1.69 -11.90 7.95
CA PRO A 12 -0.38 -12.40 7.51
C PRO A 12 -0.17 -13.90 7.71
N ASP A 13 -0.87 -14.51 8.68
CA ASP A 13 -0.83 -15.96 8.97
C ASP A 13 -1.84 -16.80 8.17
N GLY A 14 -2.55 -16.19 7.21
CA GLY A 14 -3.48 -16.85 6.30
C GLY A 14 -4.84 -17.19 6.90
N ARG A 15 -5.12 -16.80 8.15
CA ARG A 15 -6.46 -16.93 8.74
C ARG A 15 -7.29 -15.67 8.45
N TRP A 16 -8.61 -15.83 8.51
CA TRP A 16 -9.67 -14.83 8.24
C TRP A 16 -10.12 -14.69 6.78
N VAL A 17 -11.43 -14.77 6.59
CA VAL A 17 -12.17 -14.39 5.37
C VAL A 17 -13.34 -13.52 5.85
N ARG A 18 -13.17 -12.20 5.78
CA ARG A 18 -14.32 -11.28 5.79
C ARG A 18 -14.38 -10.66 4.39
N SER A 19 -15.54 -10.78 3.76
CA SER A 19 -15.81 -10.07 2.52
C SER A 19 -16.23 -8.66 2.91
N PHE A 20 -15.40 -7.71 2.55
CA PHE A 20 -15.77 -6.31 2.45
C PHE A 20 -15.83 -6.03 0.95
N GLY A 21 -16.82 -5.28 0.47
CA GLY A 21 -16.51 -4.43 -0.69
C GLY A 21 -15.35 -3.55 -0.22
N ILE A 22 -14.22 -3.52 -0.91
CA ILE A 22 -13.08 -2.68 -0.51
C ILE A 22 -12.82 -1.63 -1.58
N ALA A 23 -12.55 -0.41 -1.13
CA ALA A 23 -11.95 0.63 -1.93
C ALA A 23 -10.41 0.62 -1.81
N GLY A 24 -9.87 0.07 -0.71
CA GLY A 24 -8.43 -0.04 -0.48
C GLY A 24 -8.09 -0.69 0.86
N THR A 25 -6.80 -0.98 1.08
CA THR A 25 -6.27 -1.51 2.35
C THR A 25 -4.91 -0.93 2.64
N GLN A 26 -4.58 -0.71 3.91
CA GLN A 26 -3.27 -0.24 4.37
C GLN A 26 -2.85 -0.93 5.66
N TYR A 27 -1.60 -1.37 5.78
CA TYR A 27 -1.07 -1.88 7.04
C TYR A 27 -0.56 -0.70 7.88
N ALA A 28 -1.13 -0.47 9.06
CA ALA A 28 -0.63 0.58 9.95
C ALA A 28 0.68 0.16 10.60
N ASP A 29 0.72 -1.07 11.10
CA ASP A 29 1.85 -1.72 11.75
C ASP A 29 1.72 -3.26 11.64
N GLU A 30 2.56 -4.01 12.34
CA GLU A 30 2.54 -5.49 12.35
C GLU A 30 1.25 -6.09 12.97
N ALA A 31 0.53 -5.32 13.77
CA ALA A 31 -0.66 -5.74 14.50
C ALA A 31 -1.97 -5.20 13.91
N HIS A 32 -1.92 -4.17 13.05
CA HIS A 32 -3.09 -3.45 12.59
C HIS A 32 -3.14 -3.27 11.08
N MET A 33 -4.32 -3.53 10.52
CA MET A 33 -4.60 -3.36 9.10
C MET A 33 -5.91 -2.58 8.92
N ALA A 34 -5.83 -1.46 8.23
CA ALA A 34 -6.96 -0.65 7.85
C ALA A 34 -7.58 -1.12 6.53
N VAL A 35 -8.90 -1.20 6.51
CA VAL A 35 -9.72 -1.55 5.36
C VAL A 35 -10.62 -0.38 5.04
N VAL A 36 -10.46 0.19 3.85
CA VAL A 36 -11.31 1.26 3.33
C VAL A 36 -12.50 0.63 2.62
N GLN A 37 -13.70 1.00 3.04
CA GLN A 37 -14.96 0.51 2.50
C GLN A 37 -15.52 1.46 1.42
N PRO A 38 -16.39 0.98 0.51
CA PRO A 38 -17.01 1.76 -0.55
C PRO A 38 -17.80 2.98 -0.08
N ASP A 39 -18.20 3.01 1.19
CA ASP A 39 -18.88 4.14 1.82
C ASP A 39 -17.91 5.16 2.46
N ASN A 40 -16.62 5.11 2.09
CA ASN A 40 -15.51 5.85 2.68
C ASN A 40 -15.19 5.53 4.14
N SER A 41 -15.90 4.61 4.79
CA SER A 41 -15.55 4.26 6.16
C SER A 41 -14.27 3.43 6.21
N VAL A 42 -13.50 3.60 7.29
CA VAL A 42 -12.26 2.85 7.51
C VAL A 42 -12.43 1.98 8.74
N THR A 43 -12.27 0.67 8.57
CA THR A 43 -12.23 -0.28 9.68
C THR A 43 -10.78 -0.71 9.91
N VAL A 44 -10.26 -0.49 11.12
CA VAL A 44 -8.94 -1.02 11.51
C VAL A 44 -9.15 -2.35 12.22
N LEU A 45 -8.51 -3.39 11.70
CA LEU A 45 -8.53 -4.74 12.24
C LEU A 45 -7.22 -5.02 12.98
N ASP A 46 -7.31 -5.67 14.14
CA ASP A 46 -6.15 -6.24 14.82
C ASP A 46 -5.70 -7.57 14.18
N LYS A 47 -4.56 -8.09 14.63
CA LYS A 47 -4.00 -9.39 14.18
C LYS A 47 -4.95 -10.58 14.39
N ASP A 48 -5.91 -10.45 15.29
CA ASP A 48 -6.93 -11.47 15.60
C ASP A 48 -8.24 -11.18 14.84
N GLY A 49 -8.23 -10.30 13.84
CA GLY A 49 -9.37 -9.97 12.98
C GLY A 49 -10.51 -9.23 13.69
N LYS A 50 -10.27 -8.70 14.89
CA LYS A 50 -11.24 -7.88 15.62
C LYS A 50 -11.08 -6.42 15.26
N THR A 51 -12.17 -5.66 15.33
CA THR A 51 -12.12 -4.22 15.12
C THR A 51 -11.37 -3.55 16.26
N ALA A 52 -10.21 -2.96 15.94
CA ALA A 52 -9.45 -2.11 16.84
C ALA A 52 -9.98 -0.67 16.84
N ALA A 53 -10.34 -0.15 15.66
CA ALA A 53 -10.94 1.17 15.49
C ALA A 53 -11.90 1.20 14.29
N TYR A 54 -12.83 2.14 14.29
CA TYR A 54 -13.76 2.39 13.19
C TYR A 54 -13.94 3.89 12.98
N PHE A 55 -13.79 4.33 11.73
CA PHE A 55 -13.96 5.70 11.29
C PHE A 55 -15.09 5.75 10.28
N SER A 56 -16.21 6.41 10.61
CA SER A 56 -17.32 6.59 9.67
C SER A 56 -16.87 7.47 8.49
N GLY A 57 -17.39 7.21 7.28
CA GLY A 57 -17.08 8.01 6.09
C GLY A 57 -17.34 9.51 6.29
N ASP A 58 -18.40 9.86 7.04
CA ASP A 58 -18.75 11.25 7.36
C ASP A 58 -17.69 11.99 8.19
N THR A 59 -16.86 11.26 8.95
CA THR A 59 -15.81 11.89 9.78
C THR A 59 -14.71 12.49 8.93
N PHE A 60 -14.51 12.01 7.70
CA PHE A 60 -13.51 12.52 6.76
C PHE A 60 -13.96 13.79 6.04
N ALA A 61 -15.28 14.05 5.96
CA ALA A 61 -15.82 15.17 5.19
C ALA A 61 -15.15 16.53 5.53
N PRO A 62 -14.94 16.92 6.80
CA PRO A 62 -14.29 18.18 7.13
C PRO A 62 -12.87 18.34 6.56
N TYR A 63 -12.16 17.25 6.31
CA TYR A 63 -10.78 17.22 5.82
C TYR A 63 -10.71 17.06 4.29
N LEU A 64 -11.73 16.43 3.70
CA LEU A 64 -11.78 16.04 2.29
C LEU A 64 -12.86 16.78 1.50
N ASN A 65 -13.29 17.96 1.94
CA ASN A 65 -14.39 18.74 1.33
C ASN A 65 -14.22 19.00 -0.18
N ASN A 66 -13.00 18.94 -0.71
CA ASN A 66 -12.71 19.12 -2.13
C ASN A 66 -12.88 17.84 -2.97
N PHE A 67 -13.16 16.71 -2.33
CA PHE A 67 -13.31 15.41 -2.97
C PHE A 67 -14.76 14.93 -2.92
N ASN A 68 -15.25 14.40 -4.04
CA ASN A 68 -16.59 13.82 -4.10
C ASN A 68 -16.58 12.43 -3.47
N PRO A 69 -17.49 12.12 -2.53
CA PRO A 69 -17.62 10.77 -2.01
C PRO A 69 -18.18 9.80 -3.08
N PRO A 70 -17.68 8.54 -3.14
CA PRO A 70 -16.57 8.00 -2.35
C PRO A 70 -15.22 8.63 -2.76
N CYS A 71 -14.49 9.13 -1.77
CA CYS A 71 -13.27 9.91 -1.94
C CYS A 71 -12.06 8.97 -2.05
N PHE A 72 -12.16 7.79 -1.45
CA PHE A 72 -11.15 6.74 -1.57
C PHE A 72 -11.46 5.83 -2.76
N GLY A 73 -10.42 5.33 -3.42
CA GLY A 73 -10.54 4.24 -4.40
C GLY A 73 -10.84 4.66 -5.84
N TYR A 74 -10.73 5.95 -6.18
CA TYR A 74 -10.68 6.39 -7.58
C TYR A 74 -9.30 6.98 -7.92
N GLU A 75 -8.91 6.89 -9.19
CA GLU A 75 -7.63 7.38 -9.68
C GLU A 75 -7.51 8.90 -9.49
N GLY A 76 -6.47 9.34 -8.75
CA GLY A 76 -6.26 10.76 -8.42
C GLY A 76 -6.99 11.25 -7.16
N GLY A 77 -7.75 10.40 -6.48
CA GLY A 77 -8.34 10.72 -5.17
C GLY A 77 -7.35 10.56 -4.00
N PRO A 78 -7.75 11.01 -2.79
CA PRO A 78 -6.96 10.81 -1.58
C PRO A 78 -6.76 9.32 -1.29
N GLY A 79 -5.55 8.97 -0.83
CA GLY A 79 -5.15 7.64 -0.43
C GLY A 79 -5.06 7.51 1.10
N LEU A 80 -5.27 6.29 1.59
CA LEU A 80 -4.93 5.92 2.97
C LEU A 80 -3.49 5.39 2.97
N SER A 81 -2.63 6.04 3.74
CA SER A 81 -1.21 5.73 3.85
C SER A 81 -0.82 5.47 5.30
N SER A 82 0.38 4.94 5.51
CA SER A 82 0.90 4.63 6.84
C SER A 82 2.39 4.86 6.95
N LYS A 83 2.83 5.31 8.11
CA LYS A 83 4.25 5.39 8.46
C LYS A 83 4.43 5.30 9.97
N ASP A 84 5.40 4.50 10.40
CA ASP A 84 5.77 4.34 11.82
C ASP A 84 4.58 4.02 12.74
N GLY A 85 3.62 3.21 12.28
CA GLY A 85 2.41 2.87 13.04
C GLY A 85 1.27 3.89 12.95
N VAL A 86 1.49 5.02 12.31
CA VAL A 86 0.50 6.09 12.14
C VAL A 86 -0.19 5.93 10.79
N LEU A 87 -1.52 5.86 10.81
CA LEU A 87 -2.36 5.95 9.63
C LEU A 87 -2.70 7.40 9.33
N TYR A 88 -2.65 7.78 8.07
CA TYR A 88 -2.99 9.13 7.62
C TYR A 88 -3.56 9.13 6.21
N VAL A 89 -4.30 10.18 5.89
CA VAL A 89 -4.89 10.39 4.56
C VAL A 89 -4.06 11.43 3.83
N GLU A 90 -3.58 11.11 2.64
CA GLU A 90 -2.80 12.02 1.81
C GLU A 90 -3.32 12.08 0.38
N GLY A 91 -2.96 13.14 -0.34
CA GLY A 91 -3.30 13.30 -1.75
C GLY A 91 -2.90 14.67 -2.26
N PHE A 92 -3.12 14.87 -3.56
CA PHE A 92 -2.89 16.15 -4.21
C PHE A 92 -3.99 17.15 -3.84
N ASP A 93 -3.62 18.29 -3.26
CA ASP A 93 -4.51 19.40 -2.97
C ASP A 93 -4.45 20.40 -4.13
N GLU A 94 -5.43 20.35 -5.01
CA GLU A 94 -5.52 21.25 -6.19
C GLU A 94 -5.51 22.73 -5.78
N THR A 95 -5.95 23.07 -4.57
CA THR A 95 -5.95 24.45 -4.06
C THR A 95 -4.54 24.96 -3.76
N GLN A 96 -3.64 24.06 -3.39
CA GLN A 96 -2.25 24.36 -3.04
C GLN A 96 -1.26 23.93 -4.14
N GLU A 97 -1.74 23.22 -5.16
CA GLU A 97 -0.93 22.60 -6.21
C GLU A 97 0.19 21.71 -5.67
N ASP A 98 -0.05 21.05 -4.53
CA ASP A 98 0.96 20.22 -3.86
C ASP A 98 0.34 18.98 -3.18
N TRP A 99 1.18 17.98 -2.91
CA TRP A 99 0.82 16.82 -2.12
C TRP A 99 0.84 17.15 -0.64
N ARG A 100 -0.20 16.72 0.09
CA ARG A 100 -0.26 16.93 1.55
C ARG A 100 -0.93 15.78 2.27
N THR A 101 -0.67 15.72 3.56
CA THR A 101 -1.53 15.01 4.51
C THR A 101 -2.76 15.87 4.85
N PHE A 102 -3.94 15.27 4.79
CA PHE A 102 -5.22 15.90 5.14
C PHE A 102 -5.60 15.66 6.60
N CYS A 103 -5.41 14.43 7.09
CA CYS A 103 -5.66 14.07 8.47
C CYS A 103 -4.92 12.79 8.88
N TYR A 104 -4.79 12.61 10.19
CA TYR A 104 -4.21 11.45 10.86
C TYR A 104 -5.31 10.70 11.61
N LEU A 105 -5.25 9.36 11.59
CA LEU A 105 -6.20 8.49 12.27
C LEU A 105 -5.62 8.07 13.62
N ASN A 106 -6.28 8.43 14.72
CA ASN A 106 -5.93 7.95 16.04
C ASN A 106 -6.66 6.62 16.33
N ILE A 107 -5.92 5.51 16.26
CA ILE A 107 -6.47 4.17 16.49
C ILE A 107 -6.95 4.00 17.95
N ALA A 108 -6.33 4.69 18.91
CA ALA A 108 -6.60 4.48 20.34
C ALA A 108 -8.00 4.96 20.77
N ASP A 109 -8.48 6.05 20.17
CA ASP A 109 -9.77 6.67 20.51
C ASP A 109 -10.74 6.80 19.32
N GLY A 110 -10.33 6.41 18.11
CA GLY A 110 -11.15 6.45 16.91
C GLY A 110 -11.40 7.86 16.37
N THR A 111 -10.53 8.83 16.68
CA THR A 111 -10.66 10.22 16.23
C THR A 111 -9.73 10.55 15.05
N LEU A 112 -10.10 11.58 14.29
CA LEU A 112 -9.26 12.17 13.26
C LEU A 112 -8.64 13.47 13.76
N SER A 113 -7.39 13.72 13.38
CA SER A 113 -6.67 14.95 13.71
C SER A 113 -6.10 15.60 12.44
N PRO A 114 -6.17 16.92 12.27
CA PRO A 114 -5.41 17.61 11.22
C PRO A 114 -3.91 17.65 11.53
N ASP A 115 -3.54 17.53 12.82
CA ASP A 115 -2.18 17.64 13.31
C ASP A 115 -1.56 16.24 13.48
N PRO A 116 -0.27 16.06 13.14
CA PRO A 116 0.43 14.80 13.34
C PRO A 116 0.48 14.42 14.82
N PRO A 117 0.46 13.11 15.15
CA PRO A 117 0.65 12.67 16.53
C PRO A 117 2.04 13.02 17.04
N GLU A 118 2.19 13.13 18.37
CA GLU A 118 3.46 13.50 18.99
C GLU A 118 4.59 12.54 18.59
N GLY A 119 5.72 13.11 18.16
CA GLY A 119 6.91 12.34 17.73
C GLY A 119 6.85 11.81 16.29
N PHE A 120 5.75 12.03 15.56
CA PHE A 120 5.68 11.69 14.14
C PHE A 120 6.50 12.66 13.29
N SER A 121 7.31 12.10 12.38
CA SER A 121 8.03 12.86 11.36
C SER A 121 7.25 12.77 10.05
N ASP A 122 6.79 13.90 9.53
CA ASP A 122 6.23 14.02 8.18
C ASP A 122 7.29 13.83 7.09
N GLN A 123 8.55 14.15 7.41
CA GLN A 123 9.69 13.89 6.53
C GLN A 123 9.93 12.41 6.40
N TRP A 124 9.70 11.88 5.20
CA TRP A 124 10.16 10.55 4.84
C TRP A 124 11.69 10.43 4.97
N PRO A 125 12.23 9.22 5.24
CA PRO A 125 13.68 9.03 5.36
C PRO A 125 14.40 9.63 4.14
N GLU A 126 15.53 10.30 4.36
CA GLU A 126 16.39 10.77 3.27
C GLU A 126 16.67 9.59 2.31
N GLY A 127 16.08 9.65 1.11
CA GLY A 127 16.11 8.51 0.20
C GLY A 127 14.76 7.98 -0.27
N SER A 128 13.64 8.65 -0.02
CA SER A 128 12.34 8.35 -0.60
C SER A 128 11.88 9.51 -1.50
N GLY A 129 11.75 9.25 -2.81
CA GLY A 129 11.49 10.26 -3.82
C GLY A 129 12.71 10.58 -4.68
N ASP A 130 12.50 11.29 -5.78
CA ASP A 130 13.44 11.44 -6.93
C ASP A 130 14.88 11.85 -6.55
N ASP A 131 15.08 12.51 -5.41
CA ASP A 131 16.40 12.93 -4.91
C ASP A 131 17.22 11.79 -4.25
N ALA A 132 16.66 10.59 -4.13
CA ALA A 132 17.25 9.41 -3.52
C ALA A 132 18.10 8.53 -4.45
N GLY A 133 18.30 8.97 -5.70
CA GLY A 133 18.73 8.07 -6.78
C GLY A 133 17.61 7.17 -7.29
N GLY A 134 16.34 7.54 -7.09
CA GLY A 134 15.17 6.90 -7.72
C GLY A 134 14.67 5.61 -7.05
N TYR A 135 14.94 5.41 -5.76
CA TYR A 135 14.48 4.23 -5.01
C TYR A 135 13.43 4.60 -3.94
N SER A 136 12.39 3.78 -3.81
CA SER A 136 11.36 3.88 -2.78
C SER A 136 11.62 2.87 -1.65
N PRO A 137 11.43 3.24 -0.37
CA PRO A 137 11.60 2.33 0.76
C PRO A 137 10.47 1.28 0.79
N LEU A 138 10.76 0.11 1.35
CA LEU A 138 9.81 -0.99 1.49
C LEU A 138 10.20 -1.87 2.67
N VAL A 139 9.27 -2.15 3.59
CA VAL A 139 9.54 -2.97 4.78
C VAL A 139 8.90 -4.35 4.60
N ASP A 140 9.66 -5.40 4.87
CA ASP A 140 9.12 -6.76 4.94
C ASP A 140 8.18 -6.89 6.13
N ALA A 141 6.89 -7.02 5.85
CA ALA A 141 5.83 -7.08 6.86
C ALA A 141 5.94 -8.29 7.81
N VAL A 142 6.78 -9.29 7.50
CA VAL A 142 6.98 -10.47 8.37
C VAL A 142 8.22 -10.30 9.27
N THR A 143 9.25 -9.61 8.80
CA THR A 143 10.55 -9.56 9.49
C THR A 143 10.93 -8.17 9.99
N GLY A 144 10.22 -7.12 9.59
CA GLY A 144 10.56 -5.73 9.85
C GLY A 144 11.80 -5.25 9.07
N THR A 145 12.35 -6.06 8.17
CA THR A 145 13.57 -5.72 7.43
C THR A 145 13.29 -4.64 6.39
N LEU A 146 14.09 -3.57 6.40
CA LEU A 146 14.03 -2.52 5.39
C LEU A 146 14.73 -2.94 4.09
N TYR A 147 14.06 -2.69 2.98
CA TYR A 147 14.52 -2.80 1.61
C TYR A 147 14.25 -1.49 0.88
N TYR A 148 14.82 -1.38 -0.31
CA TYR A 148 14.49 -0.33 -1.26
C TYR A 148 14.13 -0.96 -2.59
N TYR A 149 13.25 -0.33 -3.36
CA TYR A 149 12.94 -0.77 -4.71
C TYR A 149 12.94 0.38 -5.71
N SER A 150 13.24 0.09 -6.97
CA SER A 150 12.93 1.00 -8.09
C SER A 150 12.26 0.23 -9.22
N ARG A 151 11.56 0.97 -10.07
CA ARG A 151 11.06 0.48 -11.35
C ARG A 151 11.72 1.29 -12.46
N ASP A 152 12.70 0.70 -13.12
CA ASP A 152 13.34 1.35 -14.26
C ASP A 152 12.48 1.07 -15.51
N TYR A 153 11.87 2.10 -16.07
CA TYR A 153 11.07 1.96 -17.29
C TYR A 153 12.00 1.76 -18.48
N ILE A 154 12.00 0.56 -19.07
CA ILE A 154 12.77 0.28 -20.28
C ILE A 154 11.88 0.56 -21.50
N GLY A 155 12.06 1.75 -22.07
CA GLY A 155 11.42 2.16 -23.31
C GLY A 155 10.10 2.93 -23.14
N SER A 156 9.49 3.32 -24.26
CA SER A 156 8.30 4.20 -24.31
C SER A 156 6.96 3.51 -24.01
N ALA A 157 6.97 2.25 -23.57
CA ALA A 157 5.76 1.50 -23.25
C ALA A 157 5.76 1.13 -21.77
N PHE A 158 4.74 1.61 -21.04
CA PHE A 158 4.45 1.34 -19.62
C PHE A 158 4.36 -0.15 -19.22
N ASN A 159 4.59 -1.09 -20.14
CA ASN A 159 4.40 -2.52 -19.96
C ASN A 159 5.69 -3.31 -19.68
N ARG A 160 6.86 -2.64 -19.60
CA ARG A 160 8.12 -3.29 -19.25
C ARG A 160 8.93 -2.42 -18.30
N SER A 161 8.75 -2.67 -17.00
CA SER A 161 9.63 -2.11 -15.96
C SER A 161 10.65 -3.16 -15.55
N MET A 162 11.88 -2.76 -15.24
CA MET A 162 12.78 -3.57 -14.44
C MET A 162 12.53 -3.25 -12.98
N LEU A 163 12.07 -4.23 -12.23
CA LEU A 163 11.99 -4.13 -10.79
C LEU A 163 13.36 -4.42 -10.21
N ASN A 164 13.92 -3.46 -9.48
CA ASN A 164 15.14 -3.62 -8.70
C ASN A 164 14.79 -3.63 -7.22
N ILE A 165 15.32 -4.59 -6.48
CA ILE A 165 15.26 -4.64 -5.01
C ILE A 165 16.67 -4.52 -4.47
N LEU A 166 16.84 -3.64 -3.49
CA LEU A 166 18.08 -3.41 -2.77
C LEU A 166 17.86 -3.65 -1.27
N SER A 167 18.93 -4.04 -0.60
CA SER A 167 18.97 -4.13 0.86
C SER A 167 18.99 -2.74 1.51
N ALA A 168 18.84 -2.69 2.83
CA ALA A 168 18.88 -1.45 3.61
C ALA A 168 20.15 -0.59 3.38
N ASP A 169 21.29 -1.20 3.05
CA ASP A 169 22.54 -0.51 2.71
C ASP A 169 22.69 -0.23 1.20
N LYS A 170 21.58 -0.31 0.45
CA LYS A 170 21.47 -0.08 -1.00
C LYS A 170 22.32 -1.01 -1.86
N ARG A 171 22.68 -2.21 -1.36
CA ARG A 171 23.26 -3.26 -2.23
C ARG A 171 22.16 -3.97 -3.04
N PRO A 172 22.34 -4.18 -4.35
CA PRO A 172 21.39 -4.91 -5.19
C PRO A 172 21.18 -6.34 -4.68
N LEU A 173 19.94 -6.75 -4.54
CA LEU A 173 19.53 -8.11 -4.17
C LEU A 173 18.85 -8.84 -5.33
N LEU A 174 17.98 -8.12 -6.05
CA LEU A 174 17.20 -8.69 -7.14
C LEU A 174 17.01 -7.64 -8.24
N SER A 175 17.10 -8.07 -9.50
CA SER A 175 16.72 -7.26 -10.65
C SER A 175 16.02 -8.17 -11.66
N LEU A 176 14.77 -7.88 -11.98
CA LEU A 176 13.97 -8.72 -12.87
C LEU A 176 12.97 -7.89 -13.70
N PRO A 177 12.55 -8.38 -14.88
CA PRO A 177 11.44 -7.78 -15.60
C PRO A 177 10.15 -7.90 -14.80
N ASP A 178 9.38 -6.83 -14.69
CA ASP A 178 8.04 -6.83 -14.13
C ASP A 178 7.06 -6.23 -15.16
N GLU A 179 6.08 -7.05 -15.55
CA GLU A 179 5.18 -6.80 -16.67
C GLU A 179 3.92 -6.03 -16.25
N SER A 180 3.71 -5.77 -14.95
CA SER A 180 2.43 -5.24 -14.50
C SER A 180 2.51 -4.03 -13.59
N SER A 181 1.68 -3.05 -13.94
CA SER A 181 1.19 -1.98 -13.06
C SER A 181 0.12 -2.45 -12.07
N THR A 182 -0.30 -3.73 -12.07
CA THR A 182 -1.30 -4.22 -11.09
C THR A 182 -0.81 -4.14 -9.66
N LEU A 183 0.50 -4.12 -9.43
CA LEU A 183 1.10 -3.89 -8.13
C LEU A 183 1.80 -2.53 -8.13
N TYR A 184 1.20 -1.56 -7.42
CA TYR A 184 1.77 -0.22 -7.24
C TYR A 184 3.19 -0.30 -6.63
N GLU A 185 3.37 -1.21 -5.67
CA GLU A 185 4.66 -1.60 -5.08
C GLU A 185 4.82 -3.12 -5.06
N PRO A 186 6.05 -3.67 -5.10
CA PRO A 186 6.26 -5.09 -4.89
C PRO A 186 5.97 -5.48 -3.43
N LEU A 187 5.40 -6.66 -3.20
CA LEU A 187 5.22 -7.24 -1.88
C LEU A 187 6.50 -7.96 -1.45
N ILE A 188 7.08 -7.56 -0.32
CA ILE A 188 8.12 -8.34 0.38
C ILE A 188 7.52 -9.06 1.58
N ARG A 189 7.68 -10.38 1.63
CA ARG A 189 7.28 -11.19 2.79
C ARG A 189 8.30 -12.28 3.08
N ASN A 190 8.89 -12.23 4.26
CA ASN A 190 9.87 -13.20 4.75
C ASN A 190 11.01 -13.46 3.73
N GLY A 191 11.58 -12.38 3.18
CA GLY A 191 12.62 -12.46 2.17
C GLY A 191 12.17 -12.90 0.77
N LEU A 192 10.86 -12.97 0.50
CA LEU A 192 10.31 -13.21 -0.83
C LEU A 192 9.82 -11.91 -1.46
N CYS A 193 10.10 -11.69 -2.74
CA CYS A 193 9.64 -10.53 -3.51
C CYS A 193 8.61 -10.93 -4.56
N SER A 194 7.47 -10.25 -4.61
CA SER A 194 6.48 -10.46 -5.67
C SER A 194 6.88 -9.79 -6.98
N ALA A 195 6.50 -10.40 -8.10
CA ALA A 195 6.52 -9.79 -9.43
C ALA A 195 5.47 -10.43 -10.34
N VAL A 196 5.09 -9.74 -11.42
CA VAL A 196 4.24 -10.28 -12.49
C VAL A 196 5.05 -10.53 -13.74
N GLN A 197 5.10 -11.78 -14.19
CA GLN A 197 5.89 -12.17 -15.36
C GLN A 197 5.21 -13.26 -16.19
N GLY A 198 5.14 -13.06 -17.51
CA GLY A 198 4.50 -13.96 -18.44
C GLY A 198 3.05 -14.28 -18.04
N GLY A 199 2.30 -13.25 -17.64
CA GLY A 199 0.90 -13.40 -17.18
C GLY A 199 0.72 -14.22 -15.90
N ALA A 200 1.73 -14.29 -15.03
CA ALA A 200 1.66 -15.01 -13.76
C ALA A 200 2.16 -14.14 -12.61
N PHE A 201 1.56 -14.30 -11.44
CA PHE A 201 2.09 -13.79 -10.19
C PHE A 201 3.20 -14.74 -9.72
N CYS A 202 4.34 -14.17 -9.33
CA CYS A 202 5.53 -14.92 -8.92
C CYS A 202 6.04 -14.43 -7.57
N TYR A 203 6.59 -15.34 -6.75
CA TYR A 203 7.51 -14.96 -5.67
C TYR A 203 8.93 -15.39 -5.99
N TYR A 204 9.85 -14.47 -5.77
CA TYR A 204 11.29 -14.64 -5.91
C TYR A 204 11.96 -14.62 -4.54
N ASP A 205 12.77 -15.62 -4.24
CA ASP A 205 13.61 -15.61 -3.05
C ASP A 205 14.73 -14.57 -3.21
N LEU A 206 14.76 -13.55 -2.35
CA LEU A 206 15.73 -12.44 -2.43
C LEU A 206 17.19 -12.90 -2.25
N LYS A 207 17.41 -14.05 -1.60
CA LYS A 207 18.76 -14.57 -1.35
C LYS A 207 19.34 -15.27 -2.58
N SER A 208 18.54 -16.07 -3.28
CA SER A 208 18.97 -16.88 -4.41
C SER A 208 18.58 -16.31 -5.78
N GLY A 209 17.68 -15.33 -5.81
CA GLY A 209 17.09 -14.78 -7.02
C GLY A 209 16.19 -15.75 -7.79
N LYS A 210 15.85 -16.91 -7.21
CA LYS A 210 15.05 -17.94 -7.88
C LYS A 210 13.57 -17.69 -7.70
N CYS A 211 12.81 -17.94 -8.76
CA CYS A 211 11.35 -18.05 -8.68
C CYS A 211 11.01 -19.30 -7.85
N VAL A 212 10.41 -19.10 -6.68
CA VAL A 212 10.03 -20.20 -5.76
C VAL A 212 8.53 -20.48 -5.77
N PHE A 213 7.75 -19.58 -6.35
CA PHE A 213 6.31 -19.73 -6.52
C PHE A 213 5.88 -19.02 -7.81
N ARG A 214 4.98 -19.65 -8.55
CA ARG A 214 4.38 -19.09 -9.77
C ARG A 214 2.93 -19.52 -9.87
N TYR A 215 2.03 -18.55 -10.01
CA TYR A 215 0.60 -18.79 -10.17
C TYR A 215 0.07 -18.00 -11.39
N PRO A 216 -0.51 -18.68 -12.39
CA PRO A 216 -1.07 -18.00 -13.57
C PRO A 216 -2.17 -17.01 -13.16
N LEU A 217 -2.05 -15.77 -13.61
CA LEU A 217 -3.13 -14.80 -13.49
C LEU A 217 -4.15 -15.12 -14.58
N ARG A 218 -5.40 -15.30 -14.18
CA ARG A 218 -6.52 -15.39 -15.13
C ARG A 218 -7.15 -14.02 -15.20
N THR A 219 -7.35 -13.52 -16.41
CA THR A 219 -8.28 -12.42 -16.63
C THR A 219 -9.66 -12.90 -16.22
N ASN A 220 -10.39 -12.07 -15.47
CA ASN A 220 -11.82 -12.27 -15.28
C ASN A 220 -12.45 -12.15 -16.69
N SER A 221 -12.93 -13.26 -17.24
CA SER A 221 -13.77 -13.26 -18.42
C SER A 221 -15.17 -12.84 -18.00
N ASP A 222 -15.72 -11.84 -18.67
CA ASP A 222 -17.10 -11.35 -18.52
C ASP A 222 -18.16 -12.47 -18.54
#